data_AF-A0A0S2I4D3-F1
#
_entry.id   AF-A0A0S2I4D3-F1
#
_cell.length_a   1.000
_cell.length_b   1.000
_cell.length_c   1.000
_cell.angle_alpha   90.00
_cell.angle_beta   90.00
_cell.angle_gamma   90.00
#
_symmetry.space_group_name_H-M   'P 1'
#
loop_
_entity.id
_entity.type
_entity.pdbx_description
1 polymer ?
#
loop_
_entity_poly.entity_id
_entity_poly.type
_entity_poly.pdbx_seq_one_letter_code
_entity_poly.pdbx_strand_id
1 'polypeptide(L)'
;MSISPANGQIALEANRNKMTMNDFSSILRDGFGLSVPDVFPNNVYVKDVKILYSPNGGEIGEVEIEQGFAMKGRANLLGAVEAEIDYFANWEDGFYLDYRFDADLKDALMKEIKKTNLPQAATEKVLSKLQLRKVHTRLEAGMDLKMSGETHVKFEVFGNSHDFKIEASLDPEHIVNSIIDKIKEQSKIMQVAEDVVKIAGSAATASIKTVEKGWAEVSKRAGDVAEYRHHNPLLNGDHRSGDRCKTHCVPNRAKKMGNPVYEKSNAAVKDFYNKVIPKLALIEGSHKRKELIWDDWKRLVNSINKNWKKVRDDQYYWGYDKDQGDVERYGRQYRSLIDAKKAEHKKYRLKLWNEMMTKSFEPISPEYNKLTDIYFLKNMANEDYYIDISGYHFTAHRDKKTPVSVYPKDGGESGLQGIDRFIKFIPHPSTKEYFYIQPQHSDYVFDVKGDNNTPGNEIIIYPKSDKREVQLFKKIPVPGKRNTYYIQNKESGFLVTSNGKSKPLTQEKKTRAKNQQWYFESARATDMAPVITDFTFALRNVEANRHLDLPGSRDHARKKDAHTQLLEYGLPS
;
A
#
# COMPACT_ATOMS: atom_id res chain seq x y z
N MET A 1 15.55 51.27 -25.19
CA MET A 1 14.25 51.31 -25.88
C MET A 1 14.52 51.71 -27.30
N SER A 2 14.02 50.96 -28.26
CA SER A 2 14.20 51.18 -29.69
C SER A 2 12.81 51.28 -30.34
N ILE A 3 12.64 52.21 -31.28
CA ILE A 3 11.37 52.46 -31.96
C ILE A 3 11.67 52.58 -33.46
N SER A 4 10.89 51.88 -34.29
CA SER A 4 11.00 51.94 -35.76
C SER A 4 9.64 52.27 -36.38
N PRO A 5 9.44 53.49 -36.90
CA PRO A 5 8.29 53.83 -37.71
C PRO A 5 8.63 53.63 -39.19
N ALA A 6 8.10 52.57 -39.81
CA ALA A 6 8.24 52.33 -41.26
C ALA A 6 6.84 52.05 -41.85
N ASN A 7 6.47 52.73 -42.93
CA ASN A 7 5.24 52.46 -43.71
C ASN A 7 3.95 52.21 -42.88
N GLY A 8 3.68 53.04 -41.87
CA GLY A 8 2.47 52.92 -41.03
C GLY A 8 2.52 51.80 -39.98
N GLN A 9 3.65 51.10 -39.86
CA GLN A 9 3.94 50.14 -38.80
C GLN A 9 4.72 50.85 -37.68
N ILE A 10 4.26 50.64 -36.44
CA ILE A 10 4.96 51.06 -35.22
C ILE A 10 5.45 49.79 -34.55
N ALA A 11 6.74 49.70 -34.27
CA ALA A 11 7.29 48.61 -33.47
C ALA A 11 8.14 49.18 -32.33
N LEU A 12 7.97 48.62 -31.13
CA LEU A 12 8.70 49.01 -29.93
C LEU A 12 9.37 47.79 -29.29
N GLU A 13 10.66 47.93 -28.99
CA GLU A 13 11.42 47.00 -28.17
C GLU A 13 11.95 47.71 -26.92
N ALA A 14 11.64 47.17 -25.75
CA ALA A 14 12.21 47.59 -24.49
C ALA A 14 12.84 46.40 -23.77
N ASN A 15 14.04 46.62 -23.24
CA ASN A 15 14.79 45.63 -22.48
C ASN A 15 14.91 46.10 -21.04
N ARG A 16 14.71 45.18 -20.09
CA ARG A 16 14.88 45.42 -18.67
C ARG A 16 15.59 44.25 -18.03
N ASN A 17 16.72 44.52 -17.36
CA ASN A 17 17.54 43.47 -16.74
C ASN A 17 16.77 42.65 -15.70
N LYS A 18 15.82 43.26 -14.98
CA LYS A 18 15.09 42.62 -13.88
C LYS A 18 13.71 43.25 -13.65
N MET A 19 12.69 42.41 -13.50
CA MET A 19 11.32 42.78 -13.10
C MET A 19 10.83 41.80 -12.03
N THR A 20 10.10 42.25 -11.00
CA THR A 20 9.53 41.29 -10.05
C THR A 20 8.34 40.56 -10.69
N MET A 21 8.06 39.33 -10.27
CA MET A 21 6.89 38.62 -10.79
C MET A 21 5.58 39.29 -10.37
N ASN A 22 5.58 40.06 -9.27
CA ASN A 22 4.41 40.85 -8.89
C ASN A 22 4.20 42.05 -9.82
N ASP A 23 5.28 42.72 -10.27
CA ASP A 23 5.17 43.75 -11.31
C ASP A 23 4.61 43.14 -12.60
N PHE A 24 5.07 41.94 -12.98
CA PHE A 24 4.55 41.26 -14.16
C PHE A 24 3.07 40.89 -14.00
N SER A 25 2.67 40.30 -12.87
CA SER A 25 1.27 40.00 -12.58
C SER A 25 0.39 41.25 -12.56
N SER A 26 0.91 42.39 -12.09
CA SER A 26 0.23 43.69 -12.19
C SER A 26 0.07 44.15 -13.64
N ILE A 27 1.08 43.96 -14.50
CA ILE A 27 0.93 44.25 -15.94
C ILE A 27 -0.21 43.41 -16.54
N LEU A 28 -0.27 42.12 -16.23
CA LEU A 28 -1.32 41.23 -16.71
C LEU A 28 -2.71 41.63 -16.18
N ARG A 29 -2.83 41.91 -14.88
CA ARG A 29 -4.11 42.25 -14.23
C ARG A 29 -4.58 43.66 -14.56
N ASP A 30 -3.72 44.65 -14.36
CA ASP A 30 -4.09 46.06 -14.43
C ASP A 30 -3.94 46.60 -15.86
N GLY A 31 -2.98 46.07 -16.63
CA GLY A 31 -2.74 46.45 -18.01
C GLY A 31 -3.67 45.76 -19.01
N PHE A 32 -3.96 44.48 -18.82
CA PHE A 32 -4.77 43.67 -19.75
C PHE A 32 -6.11 43.20 -19.18
N GLY A 33 -6.40 43.46 -17.90
CA GLY A 33 -7.65 43.03 -17.26
C GLY A 33 -7.72 41.54 -16.96
N LEU A 34 -6.59 40.81 -17.03
CA LEU A 34 -6.58 39.36 -16.89
C LEU A 34 -6.74 38.91 -15.44
N SER A 35 -7.61 37.93 -15.21
CA SER A 35 -7.68 37.21 -13.96
C SER A 35 -6.60 36.12 -13.94
N VAL A 36 -5.45 36.44 -13.34
CA VAL A 36 -4.30 35.53 -13.24
C VAL A 36 -4.37 34.71 -11.94
N PRO A 37 -4.31 33.36 -12.01
CA PRO A 37 -4.29 32.51 -10.82
C PRO A 37 -2.99 32.71 -10.03
N ASP A 38 -3.15 32.96 -8.72
CA ASP A 38 -2.10 33.13 -7.71
C ASP A 38 -1.15 34.35 -7.85
N VAL A 39 -0.46 34.66 -6.74
CA VAL A 39 0.45 35.81 -6.57
C VAL A 39 1.80 35.29 -6.11
N PHE A 40 2.87 35.68 -6.80
CA PHE A 40 4.21 35.19 -6.51
C PHE A 40 4.76 35.81 -5.21
N PRO A 41 5.59 35.09 -4.45
CA PRO A 41 6.32 35.71 -3.36
C PRO A 41 7.29 36.78 -3.88
N ASN A 42 7.47 37.86 -3.11
CA ASN A 42 8.19 39.08 -3.52
C ASN A 42 9.67 38.87 -3.95
N ASN A 43 10.24 37.70 -3.63
CA ASN A 43 11.62 37.35 -3.98
C ASN A 43 11.78 36.70 -5.36
N VAL A 44 10.67 36.51 -6.10
CA VAL A 44 10.65 35.93 -7.46
C VAL A 44 10.69 37.04 -8.51
N TYR A 45 11.55 36.89 -9.52
CA TYR A 45 11.77 37.93 -10.53
C TYR A 45 12.10 37.34 -11.91
N VAL A 46 11.77 38.08 -12.96
CA VAL A 46 12.15 37.81 -14.35
C VAL A 46 13.41 38.61 -14.69
N LYS A 47 14.44 37.92 -15.19
CA LYS A 47 15.66 38.49 -15.76
C LYS A 47 15.53 38.63 -17.27
N ASP A 48 16.36 39.52 -17.83
CA ASP A 48 16.52 39.71 -19.27
C ASP A 48 15.16 39.90 -19.96
N VAL A 49 14.31 40.72 -19.35
CA VAL A 49 12.95 40.94 -19.83
C VAL A 49 13.01 41.71 -21.13
N LYS A 50 12.47 41.10 -22.19
CA LYS A 50 12.23 41.71 -23.49
C LYS A 50 10.74 41.99 -23.63
N ILE A 51 10.38 43.24 -23.79
CA ILE A 51 9.02 43.71 -24.05
C ILE A 51 8.95 44.13 -25.51
N LEU A 52 8.03 43.53 -26.25
CA LEU A 52 7.78 43.80 -27.65
C LEU A 52 6.34 44.31 -27.79
N TYR A 53 6.15 45.34 -28.59
CA TYR A 53 4.82 45.85 -28.90
C TYR A 53 4.76 46.33 -30.34
N SER A 54 3.74 45.88 -31.06
CA SER A 54 3.41 46.41 -32.38
C SER A 54 1.89 46.33 -32.62
N PRO A 55 1.19 47.45 -32.88
CA PRO A 55 -0.25 47.41 -33.11
C PRO A 55 -0.66 46.75 -34.44
N ASN A 56 0.22 46.70 -35.45
CA ASN A 56 -0.06 46.18 -36.80
C ASN A 56 1.05 45.24 -37.32
N GLY A 57 1.92 44.75 -36.45
CA GLY A 57 3.19 44.10 -36.84
C GLY A 57 4.24 45.08 -37.37
N GLY A 58 5.52 44.69 -37.34
CA GLY A 58 6.62 45.50 -37.86
C GLY A 58 8.00 44.96 -37.50
N GLU A 59 9.05 45.74 -37.77
CA GLU A 59 10.45 45.32 -37.59
C GLU A 59 11.29 46.35 -36.85
N ILE A 60 12.23 45.89 -36.02
CA ILE A 60 13.30 46.71 -35.41
C ILE A 60 14.65 46.07 -35.75
N GLY A 61 15.41 46.73 -36.63
CA GLY A 61 16.65 46.14 -37.16
C GLY A 61 16.32 44.90 -37.99
N GLU A 62 16.86 43.73 -37.61
CA GLU A 62 16.57 42.43 -38.24
C GLU A 62 15.49 41.63 -37.48
N VAL A 63 14.88 42.22 -36.44
CA VAL A 63 13.90 41.53 -35.59
C VAL A 63 12.49 41.87 -36.05
N GLU A 64 11.79 40.87 -36.59
CA GLU A 64 10.35 40.93 -36.85
C GLU A 64 9.56 40.81 -35.55
N ILE A 65 8.52 41.64 -35.42
CA ILE A 65 7.65 41.75 -34.24
C ILE A 65 6.22 41.53 -34.72
N GLU A 66 5.61 40.46 -34.21
CA GLU A 66 4.20 40.13 -34.45
C GLU A 66 3.26 41.22 -33.94
N GLN A 67 2.08 41.30 -34.53
CA GLN A 67 1.01 42.18 -34.06
C GLN A 67 0.58 41.78 -32.65
N GLY A 68 0.63 42.72 -31.72
CA GLY A 68 0.22 42.57 -30.34
C GLY A 68 1.26 43.08 -29.35
N PHE A 69 1.19 42.53 -28.16
CA PHE A 69 2.14 42.74 -27.07
C PHE A 69 2.75 41.40 -26.70
N ALA A 70 4.07 41.32 -26.63
CA ALA A 70 4.77 40.15 -26.13
C ALA A 70 5.74 40.53 -25.01
N MET A 71 5.85 39.64 -24.02
CA MET A 71 6.89 39.73 -23.01
C MET A 71 7.61 38.40 -22.88
N LYS A 72 8.94 38.45 -23.04
CA LYS A 72 9.82 37.29 -22.90
C LYS A 72 10.84 37.51 -21.80
N GLY A 73 11.26 36.46 -21.14
CA GLY A 73 12.33 36.55 -20.14
C GLY A 73 12.57 35.24 -19.40
N ARG A 74 13.45 35.29 -18.41
CA ARG A 74 13.78 34.12 -17.56
C ARG A 74 13.40 34.39 -16.11
N ALA A 75 12.37 33.71 -15.60
CA ALA A 75 12.01 33.79 -14.18
C ALA A 75 12.98 32.97 -13.33
N ASN A 76 13.49 33.57 -12.26
CA ASN A 76 14.13 32.85 -11.18
C ASN A 76 13.07 32.42 -10.16
N LEU A 77 12.86 31.12 -10.06
CA LEU A 77 11.91 30.43 -9.21
C LEU A 77 12.69 29.71 -8.09
N LEU A 78 12.21 29.81 -6.84
CA LEU A 78 12.77 29.12 -5.67
C LEU A 78 14.30 29.27 -5.48
N GLY A 79 14.87 30.41 -5.90
CA GLY A 79 16.29 30.75 -5.70
C GLY A 79 17.30 29.95 -6.54
N ALA A 80 16.86 28.96 -7.33
CA ALA A 80 17.76 28.11 -8.12
C ALA A 80 17.15 27.51 -9.40
N VAL A 81 15.84 27.60 -9.63
CA VAL A 81 15.19 27.09 -10.85
C VAL A 81 14.98 28.27 -11.78
N GLU A 82 15.40 28.20 -13.03
CA GLU A 82 15.00 29.18 -14.04
C GLU A 82 13.87 28.63 -14.93
N ALA A 83 12.96 29.49 -15.34
CA ALA A 83 11.93 29.16 -16.31
C ALA A 83 11.88 30.23 -17.40
N GLU A 84 11.85 29.80 -18.66
CA GLU A 84 11.56 30.68 -19.78
C GLU A 84 10.08 31.04 -19.76
N ILE A 85 9.82 32.35 -19.82
CA ILE A 85 8.49 32.93 -19.91
C ILE A 85 8.32 33.48 -21.32
N ASP A 86 7.21 33.11 -21.95
CA ASP A 86 6.74 33.73 -23.18
C ASP A 86 5.26 34.10 -23.01
N TYR A 87 4.99 35.40 -22.86
CA TYR A 87 3.65 35.95 -22.82
C TYR A 87 3.34 36.66 -24.12
N PHE A 88 2.12 36.49 -24.59
CA PHE A 88 1.63 37.17 -25.77
C PHE A 88 0.17 37.55 -25.60
N ALA A 89 -0.18 38.71 -26.15
CA ALA A 89 -1.53 39.24 -26.18
C ALA A 89 -1.77 39.95 -27.51
N ASN A 90 -2.75 39.49 -28.28
CA ASN A 90 -3.32 40.29 -29.36
C ASN A 90 -4.86 40.12 -29.41
N TRP A 91 -5.54 41.01 -30.13
CA TRP A 91 -7.00 41.06 -30.18
C TRP A 91 -7.64 39.98 -31.09
N GLU A 92 -6.87 39.34 -31.95
CA GLU A 92 -7.30 38.28 -32.89
C GLU A 92 -7.06 36.87 -32.34
N ASP A 93 -5.86 36.61 -31.80
CA ASP A 93 -5.37 35.33 -31.29
C ASP A 93 -5.53 35.15 -29.77
N GLY A 94 -5.91 36.21 -29.05
CA GLY A 94 -6.17 36.17 -27.61
C GLY A 94 -4.91 36.28 -26.74
N PHE A 95 -5.00 35.77 -25.51
CA PHE A 95 -3.93 35.85 -24.51
C PHE A 95 -3.35 34.46 -24.24
N TYR A 96 -2.03 34.32 -24.29
CA TYR A 96 -1.36 33.11 -23.81
C TYR A 96 -0.12 33.42 -22.98
N LEU A 97 0.18 32.52 -22.05
CA LEU A 97 1.38 32.52 -21.23
C LEU A 97 1.97 31.12 -21.18
N ASP A 98 3.16 30.97 -21.75
CA ASP A 98 3.96 29.75 -21.72
C ASP A 98 5.06 29.87 -20.67
N TYR A 99 5.19 28.84 -19.83
CA TYR A 99 6.26 28.66 -18.85
C TYR A 99 7.00 27.36 -19.13
N ARG A 100 8.28 27.43 -19.51
CA ARG A 100 9.13 26.26 -19.76
C ARG A 100 10.22 26.21 -18.71
N PHE A 101 10.21 25.18 -17.88
CA PHE A 101 11.19 25.03 -16.81
C PHE A 101 12.50 24.46 -17.37
N ASP A 102 13.61 24.94 -16.83
CA ASP A 102 14.95 24.53 -17.21
C ASP A 102 15.36 23.15 -16.65
N ALA A 103 16.62 22.78 -16.88
CA ALA A 103 17.23 21.57 -16.34
C ALA A 103 17.47 21.64 -14.83
N ASP A 104 17.62 22.82 -14.23
CA ASP A 104 17.93 23.03 -12.81
C ASP A 104 16.71 22.72 -11.92
N LEU A 105 15.50 22.67 -12.48
CA LEU A 105 14.32 22.07 -11.84
C LEU A 105 14.60 20.64 -11.36
N LYS A 106 15.43 19.87 -12.06
CA LYS A 106 15.85 18.53 -11.62
C LYS A 106 16.57 18.61 -10.28
N ASP A 107 17.51 19.54 -10.11
CA ASP A 107 18.30 19.65 -8.87
C ASP A 107 17.48 20.15 -7.69
N ALA A 108 16.55 21.07 -7.94
CA ALA A 108 15.56 21.49 -6.94
C ALA A 108 14.68 20.31 -6.52
N LEU A 109 14.16 19.54 -7.47
CA LEU A 109 13.38 18.34 -7.20
C LEU A 109 14.20 17.32 -6.38
N MET A 110 15.48 17.13 -6.70
CA MET A 110 16.38 16.20 -6.00
C MET A 110 16.64 16.64 -4.56
N LYS A 111 16.74 17.95 -4.29
CA LYS A 111 16.84 18.50 -2.93
C LYS A 111 15.56 18.28 -2.13
N GLU A 112 14.40 18.51 -2.73
CA GLU A 112 13.11 18.28 -2.05
C GLU A 112 12.85 16.79 -1.81
N ILE A 113 13.18 15.90 -2.76
CA ILE A 113 13.11 14.44 -2.58
C ILE A 113 13.92 13.99 -1.35
N LYS A 114 15.11 14.55 -1.13
CA LYS A 114 15.94 14.24 0.05
C LYS A 114 15.29 14.65 1.38
N LYS A 115 14.36 15.60 1.37
CA LYS A 115 13.61 16.04 2.55
C LYS A 115 12.36 15.19 2.81
N THR A 116 12.00 14.30 1.90
CA THR A 116 10.81 13.45 2.06
C THR A 116 11.09 12.23 2.94
N ASN A 117 10.04 11.68 3.54
CA ASN A 117 10.09 10.43 4.32
C ASN A 117 10.14 9.16 3.43
N LEU A 118 10.74 9.24 2.25
CA LEU A 118 10.93 8.06 1.40
C LEU A 118 11.99 7.14 2.03
N PRO A 119 11.81 5.80 1.99
CA PRO A 119 12.84 4.88 2.45
C PRO A 119 14.15 5.11 1.72
N GLN A 120 15.28 5.05 2.43
CA GLN A 120 16.59 5.42 1.90
C GLN A 120 16.94 4.73 0.58
N ALA A 121 16.67 3.43 0.47
CA ALA A 121 16.90 2.67 -0.76
C ALA A 121 16.06 3.16 -1.96
N ALA A 122 14.82 3.61 -1.70
CA ALA A 122 13.99 4.21 -2.73
C ALA A 122 14.52 5.61 -3.10
N THR A 123 14.91 6.40 -2.12
CA THR A 123 15.55 7.72 -2.32
C THR A 123 16.79 7.59 -3.21
N GLU A 124 17.72 6.69 -2.90
CA GLU A 124 18.94 6.46 -3.70
C GLU A 124 18.63 6.00 -5.14
N LYS A 125 17.62 5.14 -5.33
CA LYS A 125 17.17 4.72 -6.67
C LYS A 125 16.51 5.86 -7.46
N VAL A 126 15.71 6.71 -6.81
CA VAL A 126 15.14 7.90 -7.46
C VAL A 126 16.28 8.83 -7.86
N LEU A 127 17.16 9.16 -6.93
CA LEU A 127 18.25 10.11 -7.16
C LEU A 127 19.19 9.65 -8.31
N SER A 128 19.42 8.34 -8.46
CA SER A 128 20.29 7.80 -9.52
C SER A 128 19.62 7.65 -10.88
N LYS A 129 18.28 7.53 -10.95
CA LYS A 129 17.58 7.18 -12.20
C LYS A 129 16.55 8.20 -12.68
N LEU A 130 16.27 9.24 -11.91
CA LEU A 130 15.32 10.26 -12.30
C LEU A 130 15.84 11.06 -13.52
N GLN A 131 15.02 11.11 -14.57
CA GLN A 131 15.23 11.96 -15.73
C GLN A 131 13.99 12.83 -15.94
N LEU A 132 14.11 14.13 -15.67
CA LEU A 132 13.08 15.09 -16.04
C LEU A 132 13.17 15.33 -17.55
N ARG A 133 12.08 15.11 -18.29
CA ARG A 133 12.07 15.22 -19.76
C ARG A 133 11.44 16.52 -20.23
N LYS A 134 10.31 16.91 -19.63
CA LYS A 134 9.57 18.12 -19.97
C LYS A 134 8.73 18.57 -18.78
N VAL A 135 8.77 19.85 -18.44
CA VAL A 135 7.79 20.50 -17.58
C VAL A 135 7.43 21.82 -18.27
N HIS A 136 6.17 21.95 -18.66
CA HIS A 136 5.69 23.12 -19.40
C HIS A 136 4.26 23.45 -18.99
N THR A 137 4.04 24.69 -18.57
CA THR A 137 2.71 25.24 -18.28
C THR A 137 2.28 26.10 -19.43
N ARG A 138 1.04 25.90 -19.91
CA ARG A 138 0.39 26.79 -20.86
C ARG A 138 -0.92 27.29 -20.27
N LEU A 139 -1.04 28.60 -20.16
CA LEU A 139 -2.24 29.30 -19.75
C LEU A 139 -2.77 30.08 -20.95
N GLU A 140 -4.08 30.01 -21.17
CA GLU A 140 -4.78 30.77 -22.20
C GLU A 140 -5.98 31.48 -21.56
N ALA A 141 -6.32 32.67 -22.08
CA ALA A 141 -7.56 33.35 -21.74
C ALA A 141 -8.33 33.73 -22.99
N GLY A 142 -9.63 33.44 -22.96
CA GLY A 142 -10.57 33.92 -23.97
C GLY A 142 -11.09 35.32 -23.62
N MET A 143 -12.19 35.72 -24.26
CA MET A 143 -12.80 37.04 -24.05
C MET A 143 -13.40 37.25 -22.65
N ASP A 144 -13.51 36.19 -21.86
CA ASP A 144 -13.88 36.26 -20.44
C ASP A 144 -12.71 36.68 -19.53
N LEU A 145 -11.52 36.88 -20.11
CA LEU A 145 -10.29 37.36 -19.46
C LEU A 145 -9.82 36.48 -18.29
N LYS A 146 -10.28 35.22 -18.24
CA LYS A 146 -9.87 34.26 -17.22
C LYS A 146 -8.78 33.35 -17.76
N MET A 147 -7.60 33.44 -17.17
CA MET A 147 -6.48 32.56 -17.52
C MET A 147 -6.73 31.17 -16.93
N SER A 148 -6.75 30.15 -17.77
CA SER A 148 -6.85 28.74 -17.37
C SER A 148 -6.00 27.86 -18.28
N GLY A 149 -5.68 26.64 -17.84
CA GLY A 149 -4.86 25.73 -18.64
C GLY A 149 -4.34 24.54 -17.84
N GLU A 150 -3.30 23.90 -18.37
CA GLU A 150 -2.69 22.71 -17.78
C GLU A 150 -1.16 22.85 -17.72
N THR A 151 -0.56 22.33 -16.65
CA THR A 151 0.88 22.06 -16.62
C THR A 151 1.12 20.61 -17.04
N HIS A 152 1.85 20.45 -18.13
CA HIS A 152 2.26 19.16 -18.67
C HIS A 152 3.59 18.74 -18.06
N VAL A 153 3.59 17.56 -17.43
CA VAL A 153 4.75 17.01 -16.75
C VAL A 153 5.11 15.65 -17.34
N LYS A 154 6.33 15.55 -17.84
CA LYS A 154 6.91 14.31 -18.36
C LYS A 154 8.26 14.02 -17.72
N PHE A 155 8.38 12.85 -17.11
CA PHE A 155 9.61 12.41 -16.48
C PHE A 155 9.76 10.90 -16.55
N GLU A 156 10.96 10.41 -16.32
CA GLU A 156 11.28 9.00 -16.23
C GLU A 156 11.86 8.72 -14.85
N VAL A 157 11.35 7.70 -14.16
CA VAL A 157 11.91 7.22 -12.90
C VAL A 157 11.71 5.73 -12.81
N PHE A 158 12.65 5.02 -12.21
CA PHE A 158 12.56 3.56 -12.06
C PHE A 158 12.39 2.79 -13.39
N GLY A 159 12.86 3.36 -14.51
CA GLY A 159 12.72 2.78 -15.85
C GLY A 159 11.30 2.86 -16.43
N ASN A 160 10.41 3.67 -15.86
CA ASN A 160 9.08 3.95 -16.40
C ASN A 160 8.97 5.43 -16.79
N SER A 161 8.38 5.67 -17.96
CA SER A 161 7.99 7.03 -18.38
C SER A 161 6.65 7.38 -17.74
N HIS A 162 6.57 8.60 -17.20
CA HIS A 162 5.39 9.19 -16.61
C HIS A 162 5.03 10.44 -17.39
N ASP A 163 3.75 10.55 -17.74
CA ASP A 163 3.16 11.66 -18.45
C ASP A 163 1.83 11.97 -17.76
N PHE A 164 1.70 13.16 -17.19
CA PHE A 164 0.49 13.58 -16.50
C PHE A 164 0.33 15.09 -16.60
N LYS A 165 -0.91 15.51 -16.37
CA LYS A 165 -1.31 16.91 -16.38
C LYS A 165 -1.79 17.30 -14.99
N ILE A 166 -1.49 18.52 -14.58
CA ILE A 166 -2.08 19.16 -13.42
C ILE A 166 -2.76 20.45 -13.86
N GLU A 167 -3.75 20.89 -13.08
CA GLU A 167 -4.33 22.23 -13.27
C GLU A 167 -3.20 23.26 -13.29
N ALA A 168 -3.24 24.18 -14.26
CA ALA A 168 -2.13 25.10 -14.46
C ALA A 168 -1.87 25.91 -13.18
N SER A 169 -0.66 25.74 -12.67
CA SER A 169 -0.15 26.48 -11.54
C SER A 169 1.16 27.14 -11.94
N LEU A 170 1.32 28.39 -11.53
CA LEU A 170 2.59 29.09 -11.62
C LEU A 170 3.40 28.96 -10.32
N ASP A 171 2.87 28.26 -9.31
CA ASP A 171 3.58 27.94 -8.08
C ASP A 171 4.54 26.76 -8.29
N PRO A 172 5.87 27.00 -8.24
CA PRO A 172 6.85 25.94 -8.44
C PRO A 172 6.80 24.89 -7.32
N GLU A 173 6.41 25.25 -6.09
CA GLU A 173 6.27 24.28 -5.00
C GLU A 173 5.13 23.29 -5.29
N HIS A 174 4.01 23.78 -5.85
CA HIS A 174 2.88 22.93 -6.23
C HIS A 174 3.26 21.91 -7.31
N ILE A 175 4.00 22.34 -8.35
CA ILE A 175 4.49 21.46 -9.43
C ILE A 175 5.46 20.41 -8.87
N VAL A 176 6.42 20.83 -8.06
CA VAL A 176 7.40 19.94 -7.41
C VAL A 176 6.70 18.91 -6.52
N ASN A 177 5.75 19.34 -5.69
CA ASN A 177 4.98 18.45 -4.81
C ASN A 177 4.18 17.41 -5.61
N SER A 178 3.56 17.82 -6.72
CA SER A 178 2.81 16.92 -7.61
C SER A 178 3.71 15.83 -8.22
N ILE A 179 4.92 16.20 -8.67
CA ILE A 179 5.93 15.23 -9.16
C ILE A 179 6.36 14.29 -8.03
N ILE A 180 6.65 14.83 -6.84
CA ILE A 180 7.08 14.06 -5.67
C ILE A 180 6.00 13.06 -5.25
N ASP A 181 4.74 13.45 -5.26
CA ASP A 181 3.65 12.55 -4.89
C ASP A 181 3.49 11.41 -5.89
N LYS A 182 3.71 11.67 -7.19
CA LYS A 182 3.78 10.61 -8.20
C LYS A 182 4.97 9.68 -7.98
N ILE A 183 6.13 10.21 -7.60
CA ILE A 183 7.31 9.40 -7.23
C ILE A 183 7.02 8.54 -5.99
N LYS A 184 6.36 9.07 -4.96
CA LYS A 184 5.98 8.32 -3.75
C LYS A 184 5.02 7.18 -4.07
N GLU A 185 4.05 7.41 -4.94
CA GLU A 185 3.13 6.37 -5.41
C GLU A 185 3.90 5.22 -6.06
N GLN A 186 4.83 5.52 -6.98
CA GLN A 186 5.65 4.50 -7.64
C GLN A 186 6.60 3.78 -6.68
N SER A 187 7.19 4.50 -5.71
CA SER A 187 8.03 3.88 -4.68
C SER A 187 7.27 2.83 -3.87
N LYS A 188 5.98 3.04 -3.59
CA LYS A 188 5.16 2.04 -2.90
C LYS A 188 4.93 0.81 -3.76
N ILE A 189 4.63 1.00 -5.04
CA ILE A 189 4.44 -0.10 -6.00
C ILE A 189 5.73 -0.93 -6.11
N MET A 190 6.88 -0.28 -6.15
CA MET A 190 8.18 -0.96 -6.16
C MET A 190 8.43 -1.78 -4.90
N GLN A 191 8.16 -1.23 -3.71
CA GLN A 191 8.30 -1.97 -2.46
C GLN A 191 7.39 -3.19 -2.44
N VAL A 192 6.14 -3.05 -2.89
CA VAL A 192 5.22 -4.17 -3.04
C VAL A 192 5.79 -5.21 -4.02
N ALA A 193 6.38 -4.79 -5.13
CA ALA A 193 7.00 -5.71 -6.07
C ALA A 193 8.21 -6.46 -5.48
N GLU A 194 9.07 -5.78 -4.72
CA GLU A 194 10.20 -6.41 -4.00
C GLU A 194 9.72 -7.40 -2.93
N ASP A 195 8.67 -7.04 -2.18
CA ASP A 195 8.02 -7.93 -1.21
C ASP A 195 7.45 -9.17 -1.89
N VAL A 196 6.77 -9.00 -3.04
CA VAL A 196 6.21 -10.11 -3.83
C VAL A 196 7.30 -11.11 -4.21
N VAL A 197 8.46 -10.63 -4.68
CA VAL A 197 9.60 -11.50 -5.04
C VAL A 197 10.10 -12.28 -3.83
N LYS A 198 10.30 -11.61 -2.69
CA LYS A 198 10.76 -12.26 -1.44
C LYS A 198 9.75 -13.32 -0.96
N ILE A 199 8.47 -12.96 -0.93
CA ILE A 199 7.38 -13.85 -0.49
C ILE A 199 7.28 -15.05 -1.44
N ALA A 200 7.38 -14.85 -2.75
CA ALA A 200 7.35 -15.94 -3.73
C ALA A 200 8.52 -16.91 -3.54
N GLY A 201 9.74 -16.40 -3.31
CA GLY A 201 10.93 -17.20 -3.04
C GLY A 201 10.77 -18.10 -1.80
N SER A 202 10.31 -17.51 -0.70
CA SER A 202 10.05 -18.23 0.57
C SER A 202 8.88 -19.21 0.45
N ALA A 203 7.79 -18.80 -0.20
CA ALA A 203 6.62 -19.63 -0.43
C ALA A 203 6.94 -20.85 -1.30
N ALA A 204 7.68 -20.69 -2.39
CA ALA A 204 8.11 -21.81 -3.24
C ALA A 204 8.95 -22.80 -2.45
N THR A 205 9.90 -22.33 -1.64
CA THR A 205 10.76 -23.18 -0.82
C THR A 205 9.93 -23.99 0.20
N ALA A 206 8.99 -23.35 0.89
CA ALA A 206 8.09 -24.04 1.83
C ALA A 206 7.17 -25.04 1.12
N SER A 207 6.60 -24.67 -0.02
CA SER A 207 5.73 -25.53 -0.81
C SER A 207 6.46 -26.75 -1.37
N ILE A 208 7.73 -26.61 -1.79
CA ILE A 208 8.57 -27.74 -2.23
C ILE A 208 8.75 -28.76 -1.11
N LYS A 209 8.99 -28.32 0.14
CA LYS A 209 9.07 -29.24 1.30
C LYS A 209 7.76 -30.03 1.48
N THR A 210 6.60 -29.41 1.23
CA THR A 210 5.31 -30.10 1.27
C THR A 210 5.22 -31.16 0.16
N VAL A 211 5.69 -30.87 -1.04
CA VAL A 211 5.76 -31.82 -2.17
C VAL A 211 6.69 -33.00 -1.83
N GLU A 212 7.83 -32.74 -1.20
CA GLU A 212 8.79 -33.77 -0.78
C GLU A 212 8.24 -34.71 0.28
N LYS A 213 7.40 -34.22 1.22
CA LYS A 213 6.68 -35.09 2.18
C LYS A 213 5.79 -36.11 1.46
N GLY A 214 5.11 -35.70 0.39
CA GLY A 214 4.30 -36.62 -0.41
C GLY A 214 5.14 -37.72 -1.05
N TRP A 215 6.33 -37.40 -1.55
CA TRP A 215 7.27 -38.41 -2.03
C TRP A 215 7.81 -39.30 -0.91
N ALA A 216 8.13 -38.74 0.26
CA ALA A 216 8.59 -39.53 1.40
C ALA A 216 7.56 -40.59 1.81
N GLU A 217 6.26 -40.25 1.83
CA GLU A 217 5.16 -41.19 2.08
C GLU A 217 5.09 -42.30 1.02
N VAL A 218 5.27 -41.96 -0.25
CA VAL A 218 5.29 -42.94 -1.35
C VAL A 218 6.53 -43.82 -1.32
N SER A 219 7.70 -43.25 -1.04
CA SER A 219 8.98 -43.98 -1.05
C SER A 219 9.02 -45.13 -0.05
N LYS A 220 8.31 -45.01 1.08
CA LYS A 220 8.14 -46.09 2.06
C LYS A 220 7.39 -47.31 1.51
N ARG A 221 6.60 -47.11 0.45
CA ARG A 221 5.77 -48.14 -0.22
C ARG A 221 6.34 -48.56 -1.57
N ALA A 222 7.34 -47.84 -2.08
CA ALA A 222 7.99 -48.17 -3.33
C ALA A 222 8.68 -49.55 -3.25
N GLY A 223 9.08 -50.00 -2.06
CA GLY A 223 9.63 -51.34 -1.83
C GLY A 223 8.62 -52.48 -1.68
N ASP A 224 7.31 -52.20 -1.66
CA ASP A 224 6.27 -53.24 -1.62
C ASP A 224 6.20 -53.89 -3.01
N VAL A 225 7.07 -54.88 -3.24
CA VAL A 225 7.12 -55.66 -4.48
C VAL A 225 5.90 -56.56 -4.54
N ALA A 226 5.19 -56.53 -5.67
CA ALA A 226 4.20 -57.56 -5.95
C ALA A 226 4.92 -58.90 -6.09
N GLU A 227 4.66 -59.89 -5.24
CA GLU A 227 5.16 -61.24 -5.48
C GLU A 227 4.09 -62.07 -6.16
N TYR A 228 4.41 -62.61 -7.33
CA TYR A 228 3.48 -63.37 -8.17
C TYR A 228 2.71 -64.45 -7.40
N ARG A 229 3.37 -65.14 -6.46
CA ARG A 229 2.74 -66.18 -5.64
C ARG A 229 1.52 -65.70 -4.85
N HIS A 230 1.49 -64.42 -4.46
CA HIS A 230 0.36 -63.82 -3.72
C HIS A 230 -0.78 -63.37 -4.63
N HIS A 231 -0.56 -63.39 -5.94
CA HIS A 231 -1.49 -62.93 -6.97
C HIS A 231 -1.93 -64.05 -7.92
N ASN A 232 -1.33 -65.23 -7.82
CA ASN A 232 -1.69 -66.41 -8.60
C ASN A 232 -3.04 -67.00 -8.12
N PRO A 233 -4.06 -67.09 -8.99
CA PRO A 233 -5.37 -67.68 -8.68
C PRO A 233 -5.32 -69.12 -8.16
N LEU A 234 -4.29 -69.88 -8.54
CA LEU A 234 -4.09 -71.28 -8.16
C LEU A 234 -3.46 -71.44 -6.77
N LEU A 235 -2.75 -70.40 -6.29
CA LEU A 235 -1.99 -70.45 -5.03
C LEU A 235 -2.61 -69.56 -3.93
N ASN A 236 -3.48 -68.62 -4.31
CA ASN A 236 -4.19 -67.76 -3.39
C ASN A 236 -5.70 -67.76 -3.70
N GLY A 237 -6.49 -68.30 -2.76
CA GLY A 237 -7.95 -68.41 -2.88
C GLY A 237 -8.66 -67.08 -3.09
N ASP A 238 -8.04 -65.97 -2.69
CA ASP A 238 -8.56 -64.63 -2.95
C ASP A 238 -8.48 -64.24 -4.45
N HIS A 239 -7.57 -64.78 -5.24
CA HIS A 239 -7.37 -64.36 -6.64
C HIS A 239 -8.03 -65.30 -7.66
N ARG A 240 -8.99 -66.15 -7.24
CA ARG A 240 -9.64 -67.20 -8.06
C ARG A 240 -10.31 -66.74 -9.37
N SER A 241 -10.54 -65.45 -9.59
CA SER A 241 -10.89 -64.88 -10.89
C SER A 241 -9.67 -64.16 -11.47
N GLY A 242 -9.14 -64.65 -12.60
CA GLY A 242 -7.90 -64.16 -13.23
C GLY A 242 -7.85 -62.65 -13.59
N ASP A 243 -8.93 -61.91 -13.36
CA ASP A 243 -9.03 -60.46 -13.61
C ASP A 243 -8.95 -59.62 -12.31
N ARG A 244 -8.75 -60.21 -11.12
CA ARG A 244 -8.66 -59.48 -9.84
C ARG A 244 -7.43 -58.54 -9.79
N CYS A 245 -6.32 -58.93 -10.41
CA CYS A 245 -5.12 -58.07 -10.52
C CYS A 245 -5.41 -56.78 -11.30
N LYS A 246 -6.12 -56.90 -12.43
CA LYS A 246 -6.55 -55.78 -13.28
C LYS A 246 -7.59 -54.89 -12.60
N THR A 247 -8.59 -55.49 -11.95
CA THR A 247 -9.74 -54.75 -11.39
C THR A 247 -9.48 -54.18 -10.00
N HIS A 248 -8.54 -54.75 -9.23
CA HIS A 248 -8.30 -54.37 -7.84
C HIS A 248 -6.83 -54.05 -7.55
N CYS A 249 -5.87 -54.94 -7.84
CA CYS A 249 -4.48 -54.75 -7.41
C CYS A 249 -3.80 -53.55 -8.09
N VAL A 250 -3.89 -53.46 -9.42
CA VAL A 250 -3.33 -52.34 -10.20
C VAL A 250 -3.96 -51.00 -9.81
N PRO A 251 -5.31 -50.85 -9.75
CA PRO A 251 -5.94 -49.64 -9.24
C PRO A 251 -5.56 -49.29 -7.80
N ASN A 252 -5.48 -50.27 -6.90
CA ASN A 252 -5.08 -50.04 -5.52
C ASN A 252 -3.63 -49.55 -5.41
N ARG A 253 -2.72 -50.11 -6.21
CA ARG A 253 -1.33 -49.62 -6.28
C ARG A 253 -1.28 -48.19 -6.82
N ALA A 254 -1.98 -47.91 -7.92
CA ALA A 254 -2.07 -46.56 -8.48
C ALA A 254 -2.62 -45.56 -7.46
N LYS A 255 -3.63 -45.93 -6.67
CA LYS A 255 -4.17 -45.11 -5.58
C LYS A 255 -3.14 -44.88 -4.47
N LYS A 256 -2.46 -45.95 -4.00
CA LYS A 256 -1.45 -45.87 -2.93
C LYS A 256 -0.23 -45.01 -3.30
N MET A 257 0.15 -45.01 -4.57
CA MET A 257 1.29 -44.24 -5.10
C MET A 257 0.89 -42.83 -5.53
N GLY A 258 -0.26 -42.68 -6.20
CA GLY A 258 -0.73 -41.42 -6.79
C GLY A 258 -1.39 -40.46 -5.80
N ASN A 259 -2.20 -40.95 -4.84
CA ASN A 259 -2.96 -40.07 -3.95
C ASN A 259 -2.07 -39.19 -3.06
N PRO A 260 -1.01 -39.71 -2.40
CA PRO A 260 -0.15 -38.85 -1.57
C PRO A 260 0.52 -37.75 -2.38
N VAL A 261 0.98 -38.06 -3.60
CA VAL A 261 1.56 -37.05 -4.50
C VAL A 261 0.50 -36.04 -4.93
N TYR A 262 -0.71 -36.48 -5.27
CA TYR A 262 -1.81 -35.60 -5.65
C TYR A 262 -2.18 -34.62 -4.54
N GLU A 263 -2.45 -35.12 -3.34
CA GLU A 263 -2.87 -34.31 -2.19
C GLU A 263 -1.80 -33.28 -1.81
N LYS A 264 -0.53 -33.71 -1.69
CA LYS A 264 0.56 -32.81 -1.33
C LYS A 264 0.92 -31.84 -2.46
N SER A 265 0.79 -32.23 -3.74
CA SER A 265 0.97 -31.31 -4.87
C SER A 265 -0.10 -30.22 -4.89
N ASN A 266 -1.37 -30.57 -4.67
CA ASN A 266 -2.46 -29.59 -4.58
C ASN A 266 -2.30 -28.67 -3.37
N ALA A 267 -1.96 -29.23 -2.20
CA ALA A 267 -1.69 -28.45 -1.00
C ALA A 267 -0.55 -27.45 -1.24
N ALA A 268 0.57 -27.89 -1.82
CA ALA A 268 1.72 -27.03 -2.09
C ALA A 268 1.42 -25.86 -3.05
N VAL A 269 0.65 -26.12 -4.11
CA VAL A 269 0.24 -25.05 -5.05
C VAL A 269 -0.74 -24.08 -4.38
N LYS A 270 -1.68 -24.58 -3.57
CA LYS A 270 -2.60 -23.75 -2.80
C LYS A 270 -1.87 -22.89 -1.77
N ASP A 271 -0.87 -23.45 -1.09
CA ASP A 271 -0.07 -22.74 -0.11
C ASP A 271 0.75 -21.62 -0.74
N PHE A 272 1.35 -21.88 -1.91
CA PHE A 272 2.04 -20.86 -2.70
C PHE A 272 1.09 -19.74 -3.09
N TYR A 273 -0.06 -20.10 -3.66
CA TYR A 273 -1.11 -19.15 -4.05
C TYR A 273 -1.53 -18.25 -2.88
N ASN A 274 -1.90 -18.85 -1.73
CA ASN A 274 -2.39 -18.10 -0.57
C ASN A 274 -1.36 -17.12 0.00
N LYS A 275 -0.08 -17.46 -0.07
CA LYS A 275 1.00 -16.59 0.42
C LYS A 275 1.28 -15.44 -0.54
N VAL A 276 1.24 -15.68 -1.85
CA VAL A 276 1.66 -14.72 -2.88
C VAL A 276 0.51 -13.79 -3.31
N ILE A 277 -0.72 -14.30 -3.45
CA ILE A 277 -1.85 -13.54 -4.00
C ILE A 277 -2.15 -12.21 -3.29
N PRO A 278 -2.06 -12.08 -1.94
CA PRO A 278 -2.48 -10.85 -1.27
C PRO A 278 -1.65 -9.63 -1.66
N LYS A 279 -0.37 -9.84 -1.97
CA LYS A 279 0.55 -8.77 -2.40
C LYS A 279 0.62 -8.67 -3.92
N LEU A 280 0.64 -9.81 -4.62
CA LEU A 280 0.72 -9.83 -6.08
C LEU A 280 -0.46 -9.13 -6.76
N ALA A 281 -1.66 -9.23 -6.17
CA ALA A 281 -2.86 -8.63 -6.73
C ALA A 281 -2.87 -7.09 -6.68
N LEU A 282 -1.98 -6.47 -5.90
CA LEU A 282 -1.76 -5.01 -5.88
C LEU A 282 -0.93 -4.52 -7.07
N ILE A 283 -0.29 -5.43 -7.81
CA ILE A 283 0.47 -5.10 -9.02
C ILE A 283 -0.49 -5.15 -10.21
N GLU A 284 -0.58 -4.07 -10.98
CA GLU A 284 -1.39 -4.05 -12.20
C GLU A 284 -0.67 -4.74 -13.37
N GLY A 285 -1.44 -5.49 -14.16
CA GLY A 285 -0.97 -6.16 -15.37
C GLY A 285 -0.43 -7.57 -15.16
N SER A 286 -0.98 -8.53 -15.91
CA SER A 286 -0.59 -9.95 -15.84
C SER A 286 0.87 -10.20 -16.24
N HIS A 287 1.42 -9.39 -17.16
CA HIS A 287 2.81 -9.49 -17.60
C HIS A 287 3.78 -9.20 -16.46
N LYS A 288 3.63 -8.06 -15.79
CA LYS A 288 4.44 -7.65 -14.64
C LYS A 288 4.33 -8.67 -13.49
N ARG A 289 3.12 -9.12 -13.19
CA ARG A 289 2.90 -10.17 -12.18
C ARG A 289 3.68 -11.44 -12.49
N LYS A 290 3.61 -11.91 -13.73
CA LYS A 290 4.35 -13.09 -14.18
C LYS A 290 5.84 -12.91 -13.97
N GLU A 291 6.43 -11.79 -14.42
CA GLU A 291 7.87 -11.53 -14.28
C GLU A 291 8.35 -11.67 -12.83
N LEU A 292 7.56 -11.20 -11.86
CA LEU A 292 7.94 -11.23 -10.45
C LEU A 292 7.97 -12.64 -9.83
N ILE A 293 7.14 -13.57 -10.30
CA ILE A 293 6.94 -14.87 -9.60
C ILE A 293 7.21 -16.11 -10.46
N TRP A 294 7.50 -15.93 -11.76
CA TRP A 294 7.54 -17.03 -12.72
C TRP A 294 8.61 -18.07 -12.42
N ASP A 295 9.81 -17.64 -12.01
CA ASP A 295 10.91 -18.56 -11.74
C ASP A 295 10.65 -19.39 -10.49
N ASP A 296 10.07 -18.79 -9.44
CA ASP A 296 9.65 -19.49 -8.23
C ASP A 296 8.51 -20.47 -8.49
N TRP A 297 7.51 -20.05 -9.27
CA TRP A 297 6.43 -20.91 -9.70
C TRP A 297 6.95 -22.10 -10.52
N LYS A 298 7.83 -21.87 -11.49
CA LYS A 298 8.50 -22.91 -12.27
C LYS A 298 9.26 -23.87 -11.38
N ARG A 299 10.02 -23.37 -10.40
CA ARG A 299 10.78 -24.19 -9.46
C ARG A 299 9.87 -25.15 -8.69
N LEU A 300 8.74 -24.67 -8.16
CA LEU A 300 7.71 -25.50 -7.53
C LEU A 300 7.13 -26.54 -8.50
N VAL A 301 6.74 -26.11 -9.70
CA VAL A 301 6.17 -26.98 -10.74
C VAL A 301 7.12 -28.10 -11.15
N ASN A 302 8.41 -27.79 -11.27
CA ASN A 302 9.44 -28.78 -11.63
C ASN A 302 9.59 -29.84 -10.53
N SER A 303 9.56 -29.45 -9.26
CA SER A 303 9.59 -30.41 -8.13
C SER A 303 8.37 -31.34 -8.15
N ILE A 304 7.17 -30.79 -8.36
CA ILE A 304 5.93 -31.58 -8.50
C ILE A 304 6.04 -32.56 -9.68
N ASN A 305 6.47 -32.08 -10.85
CA ASN A 305 6.59 -32.90 -12.05
C ASN A 305 7.60 -34.04 -11.86
N LYS A 306 8.70 -33.81 -11.11
CA LYS A 306 9.70 -34.83 -10.77
C LYS A 306 9.07 -35.96 -9.94
N ASN A 307 8.26 -35.65 -8.93
CA ASN A 307 7.60 -36.67 -8.11
C ASN A 307 6.54 -37.46 -8.91
N TRP A 308 5.75 -36.78 -9.74
CA TRP A 308 4.82 -37.46 -10.65
C TRP A 308 5.53 -38.38 -11.64
N LYS A 309 6.70 -37.99 -12.15
CA LYS A 309 7.51 -38.85 -13.02
C LYS A 309 7.94 -40.12 -12.29
N LYS A 310 8.47 -40.00 -11.08
CA LYS A 310 8.87 -41.17 -10.28
C LYS A 310 7.72 -42.13 -10.00
N VAL A 311 6.53 -41.63 -9.68
CA VAL A 311 5.34 -42.47 -9.48
C VAL A 311 4.92 -43.13 -10.79
N ARG A 312 4.89 -42.39 -11.89
CA ARG A 312 4.51 -42.96 -13.20
C ARG A 312 5.47 -44.05 -13.67
N ASP A 313 6.75 -43.90 -13.35
CA ASP A 313 7.83 -44.80 -13.75
C ASP A 313 8.01 -45.97 -12.75
N ASP A 314 7.10 -46.14 -11.79
CA ASP A 314 7.03 -47.32 -10.91
C ASP A 314 6.96 -48.61 -11.75
N GLN A 315 7.70 -49.66 -11.35
CA GLN A 315 7.75 -50.94 -12.07
C GLN A 315 7.35 -52.13 -11.20
N TYR A 316 7.08 -51.92 -9.91
CA TYR A 316 6.82 -53.02 -8.98
C TYR A 316 5.45 -53.70 -9.16
N TYR A 317 4.61 -53.23 -10.09
CA TYR A 317 3.45 -53.99 -10.57
C TYR A 317 3.83 -55.18 -11.46
N TRP A 318 5.09 -55.28 -11.92
CA TRP A 318 5.54 -56.36 -12.81
C TRP A 318 5.40 -57.74 -12.18
N GLY A 319 5.47 -57.84 -10.85
CA GLY A 319 5.27 -59.11 -10.16
C GLY A 319 3.82 -59.49 -9.88
N TYR A 320 2.83 -58.78 -10.45
CA TYR A 320 1.43 -59.23 -10.41
C TYR A 320 1.14 -60.40 -11.36
N ASP A 321 1.95 -60.59 -12.39
CA ASP A 321 1.84 -61.72 -13.33
C ASP A 321 3.21 -62.21 -13.81
N LYS A 322 3.27 -63.42 -14.37
CA LYS A 322 4.42 -63.96 -15.10
C LYS A 322 4.27 -63.80 -16.62
N ASP A 323 3.03 -63.67 -17.12
CA ASP A 323 2.79 -63.45 -18.54
C ASP A 323 3.15 -62.01 -18.93
N GLN A 324 4.04 -61.87 -19.92
CA GLN A 324 4.54 -60.58 -20.36
C GLN A 324 3.42 -59.68 -20.94
N GLY A 325 2.46 -60.26 -21.67
CA GLY A 325 1.33 -59.52 -22.24
C GLY A 325 0.43 -58.92 -21.16
N ASP A 326 0.23 -59.65 -20.06
CA ASP A 326 -0.53 -59.18 -18.90
C ASP A 326 0.23 -58.13 -18.08
N VAL A 327 1.53 -58.30 -17.86
CA VAL A 327 2.39 -57.29 -17.21
C VAL A 327 2.36 -55.97 -17.97
N GLU A 328 2.47 -56.02 -19.30
CA GLU A 328 2.39 -54.82 -20.14
C GLU A 328 1.01 -54.15 -20.06
N ARG A 329 -0.06 -54.95 -20.07
CA ARG A 329 -1.45 -54.47 -19.92
C ARG A 329 -1.67 -53.78 -18.57
N TYR A 330 -1.18 -54.37 -17.48
CA TYR A 330 -1.23 -53.80 -16.15
C TYR A 330 -0.41 -52.51 -16.04
N GLY A 331 0.76 -52.46 -16.66
CA GLY A 331 1.56 -51.24 -16.73
C GLY A 331 0.87 -50.11 -17.50
N ARG A 332 0.19 -50.41 -18.62
CA ARG A 332 -0.62 -49.43 -19.36
C ARG A 332 -1.76 -48.90 -18.49
N GLN A 333 -2.49 -49.78 -17.80
CA GLN A 333 -3.57 -49.39 -16.90
C GLN A 333 -3.08 -48.54 -15.73
N TYR A 334 -2.00 -48.94 -15.06
CA TYR A 334 -1.37 -48.19 -13.97
C TYR A 334 -1.01 -46.77 -14.41
N ARG A 335 -0.26 -46.64 -15.52
CA ARG A 335 0.15 -45.34 -16.07
C ARG A 335 -1.05 -44.49 -16.43
N SER A 336 -2.09 -45.08 -17.03
CA SER A 336 -3.33 -44.36 -17.35
C SER A 336 -4.01 -43.77 -16.11
N LEU A 337 -4.06 -44.50 -15.00
CA LEU A 337 -4.66 -44.02 -13.74
C LEU A 337 -3.82 -42.90 -13.12
N ILE A 338 -2.50 -43.03 -13.12
CA ILE A 338 -1.57 -41.99 -12.64
C ILE A 338 -1.67 -40.74 -13.51
N ASP A 339 -1.68 -40.88 -14.84
CA ASP A 339 -1.77 -39.77 -15.78
C ASP A 339 -3.12 -39.04 -15.68
N ALA A 340 -4.22 -39.76 -15.42
CA ALA A 340 -5.53 -39.17 -15.14
C ALA A 340 -5.49 -38.28 -13.87
N LYS A 341 -4.92 -38.77 -12.77
CA LYS A 341 -4.75 -37.96 -11.55
C LYS A 341 -3.79 -36.79 -11.71
N LYS A 342 -2.72 -36.97 -12.48
CA LYS A 342 -1.82 -35.87 -12.83
C LYS A 342 -2.52 -34.80 -13.67
N ALA A 343 -3.43 -35.19 -14.56
CA ALA A 343 -4.22 -34.25 -15.36
C ALA A 343 -5.19 -33.44 -14.48
N GLU A 344 -5.84 -34.05 -13.48
CA GLU A 344 -6.63 -33.32 -12.48
C GLU A 344 -5.79 -32.26 -11.75
N HIS A 345 -4.60 -32.62 -11.29
CA HIS A 345 -3.68 -31.67 -10.64
C HIS A 345 -3.28 -30.53 -11.60
N LYS A 346 -2.96 -30.83 -12.86
CA LYS A 346 -2.61 -29.80 -13.86
C LYS A 346 -3.74 -28.79 -14.05
N LYS A 347 -5.00 -29.24 -14.10
CA LYS A 347 -6.19 -28.35 -14.19
C LYS A 347 -6.30 -27.45 -12.96
N TYR A 348 -6.18 -28.02 -11.76
CA TYR A 348 -6.24 -27.26 -10.50
C TYR A 348 -5.14 -26.20 -10.43
N ARG A 349 -3.91 -26.58 -10.78
CA ARG A 349 -2.76 -25.68 -10.81
C ARG A 349 -2.94 -24.54 -11.81
N LEU A 350 -3.44 -24.84 -13.02
CA LEU A 350 -3.68 -23.81 -14.05
C LEU A 350 -4.74 -22.80 -13.59
N LYS A 351 -5.79 -23.27 -12.91
CA LYS A 351 -6.79 -22.39 -12.29
C LYS A 351 -6.13 -21.37 -11.35
N LEU A 352 -5.32 -21.84 -10.39
CA LEU A 352 -4.66 -20.95 -9.43
C LEU A 352 -3.63 -20.02 -10.08
N TRP A 353 -2.93 -20.48 -11.11
CA TRP A 353 -2.04 -19.62 -11.91
C TRP A 353 -2.83 -18.47 -12.56
N ASN A 354 -3.93 -18.80 -13.23
CA ASN A 354 -4.77 -17.80 -13.89
C ASN A 354 -5.31 -16.79 -12.88
N GLU A 355 -5.80 -17.26 -11.71
CA GLU A 355 -6.22 -16.36 -10.65
C GLU A 355 -5.11 -15.41 -10.17
N MET A 356 -3.86 -15.89 -10.03
CA MET A 356 -2.73 -14.99 -9.70
C MET A 356 -2.50 -13.92 -10.76
N MET A 357 -2.73 -14.23 -12.04
CA MET A 357 -2.52 -13.31 -13.13
C MET A 357 -3.65 -12.30 -13.31
N THR A 358 -4.89 -12.66 -12.96
CA THR A 358 -6.08 -11.86 -13.31
C THR A 358 -6.84 -11.30 -12.12
N LYS A 359 -6.70 -11.88 -10.93
CA LYS A 359 -7.47 -11.44 -9.76
C LYS A 359 -6.96 -10.07 -9.30
N SER A 360 -7.79 -9.05 -9.41
CA SER A 360 -7.60 -7.79 -8.70
C SER A 360 -8.34 -7.88 -7.37
N PHE A 361 -7.75 -7.29 -6.33
CA PHE A 361 -8.54 -6.79 -5.22
C PHE A 361 -8.67 -5.31 -5.50
N GLU A 362 -9.90 -4.79 -5.55
CA GLU A 362 -10.04 -3.33 -5.55
C GLU A 362 -9.33 -2.82 -4.29
N PRO A 363 -8.39 -1.86 -4.42
CA PRO A 363 -7.90 -1.16 -3.26
C PRO A 363 -9.12 -0.63 -2.53
N ILE A 364 -9.21 -0.93 -1.23
CA ILE A 364 -10.17 -0.24 -0.36
C ILE A 364 -9.99 1.25 -0.66
N SER A 365 -11.06 1.94 -1.08
CA SER A 365 -10.97 3.35 -1.48
C SER A 365 -10.23 4.13 -0.38
N PRO A 366 -9.35 5.11 -0.72
CA PRO A 366 -8.59 5.88 0.27
C PRO A 366 -9.44 6.46 1.41
N GLU A 367 -10.72 6.77 1.13
CA GLU A 367 -11.71 7.23 2.11
C GLU A 367 -12.07 6.18 3.17
N TYR A 368 -12.05 4.89 2.83
CA TYR A 368 -12.27 3.76 3.75
C TYR A 368 -10.98 3.26 4.39
N ASN A 369 -9.81 3.63 3.85
CA ASN A 369 -8.52 3.25 4.43
C ASN A 369 -8.14 4.08 5.66
N LYS A 370 -8.61 5.34 5.75
CA LYS A 370 -8.39 6.16 6.94
C LYS A 370 -9.32 5.68 8.05
N LEU A 371 -8.75 5.22 9.14
CA LEU A 371 -9.54 4.81 10.29
C LEU A 371 -9.99 6.07 11.06
N THR A 372 -11.30 6.28 11.14
CA THR A 372 -11.88 7.39 11.90
C THR A 372 -11.63 7.18 13.39
N ASP A 373 -11.11 8.21 14.06
CA ASP A 373 -10.79 8.22 15.50
C ASP A 373 -9.79 7.16 15.98
N ILE A 374 -8.99 6.60 15.06
CA ILE A 374 -7.92 5.65 15.37
C ILE A 374 -6.57 6.23 14.94
N TYR A 375 -5.60 6.22 15.84
CA TYR A 375 -4.30 6.86 15.65
C TYR A 375 -3.16 5.98 16.15
N PHE A 376 -1.97 6.17 15.56
CA PHE A 376 -0.72 5.87 16.25
C PHE A 376 -0.34 7.10 17.10
N LEU A 377 -0.04 6.90 18.38
CA LEU A 377 0.29 7.98 19.30
C LEU A 377 1.80 8.04 19.52
N LYS A 378 2.45 8.96 18.81
CA LYS A 378 3.90 9.17 18.85
C LYS A 378 4.29 10.08 20.00
N ASN A 379 5.30 9.72 20.79
CA ASN A 379 5.83 10.58 21.85
C ASN A 379 6.80 11.62 21.26
N MET A 380 6.69 12.89 21.66
CA MET A 380 7.56 13.93 21.08
C MET A 380 8.95 14.01 21.72
N ALA A 381 9.26 13.26 22.78
CA ALA A 381 10.62 13.16 23.31
C ALA A 381 11.51 12.21 22.48
N ASN A 382 10.91 11.26 21.77
CA ASN A 382 11.61 10.34 20.87
C ASN A 382 10.69 9.96 19.70
N GLU A 383 11.07 10.36 18.49
CA GLU A 383 10.24 10.23 17.29
C GLU A 383 10.03 8.78 16.82
N ASP A 384 10.81 7.84 17.35
CA ASP A 384 10.63 6.42 17.05
C ASP A 384 9.60 5.77 17.98
N TYR A 385 9.24 6.40 19.10
CA TYR A 385 8.46 5.76 20.16
C TYR A 385 6.97 6.07 20.09
N TYR A 386 6.17 5.00 20.08
CA TYR A 386 4.72 5.03 20.01
C TYR A 386 4.13 4.31 21.21
N ILE A 387 2.91 4.67 21.59
CA ILE A 387 2.14 3.91 22.59
C ILE A 387 2.10 2.43 22.21
N ASP A 388 2.31 1.58 23.21
CA ASP A 388 2.50 0.14 23.09
C ASP A 388 1.82 -0.59 24.25
N ILE A 389 1.33 -1.80 23.94
CA ILE A 389 0.92 -2.79 24.93
C ILE A 389 1.77 -4.03 24.69
N SER A 390 2.51 -4.44 25.72
CA SER A 390 3.50 -5.52 25.61
C SER A 390 2.99 -6.75 24.86
N GLY A 391 3.76 -7.17 23.87
CA GLY A 391 3.48 -8.28 22.96
C GLY A 391 3.29 -7.77 21.53
N TYR A 392 2.54 -8.51 20.71
CA TYR A 392 2.35 -8.14 19.30
C TYR A 392 0.97 -8.53 18.80
N HIS A 393 0.29 -7.59 18.16
CA HIS A 393 -0.99 -7.80 17.49
C HIS A 393 -2.02 -8.41 18.44
N PHE A 394 -2.76 -9.43 18.01
CA PHE A 394 -3.71 -10.13 18.86
C PHE A 394 -3.07 -10.93 20.01
N THR A 395 -1.76 -11.16 20.00
CA THR A 395 -1.05 -11.82 21.11
C THR A 395 -0.51 -10.84 22.14
N ALA A 396 -0.70 -9.53 21.94
CA ALA A 396 -0.41 -8.53 22.95
C ALA A 396 -1.23 -8.78 24.22
N HIS A 397 -0.64 -8.45 25.38
CA HIS A 397 -1.24 -8.69 26.68
C HIS A 397 -2.60 -7.98 26.79
N ARG A 398 -3.62 -8.74 27.22
CA ARG A 398 -5.00 -8.25 27.36
C ARG A 398 -5.51 -8.30 28.80
N ASP A 399 -4.68 -8.73 29.73
CA ASP A 399 -5.08 -8.87 31.13
C ASP A 399 -5.34 -7.50 31.75
N LYS A 400 -6.33 -7.44 32.64
CA LYS A 400 -6.63 -6.22 33.41
C LYS A 400 -5.37 -5.79 34.16
N LYS A 401 -5.13 -4.48 34.25
CA LYS A 401 -3.97 -3.88 34.89
C LYS A 401 -2.65 -4.06 34.12
N THR A 402 -2.67 -4.52 32.86
CA THR A 402 -1.48 -4.48 32.01
C THR A 402 -1.03 -3.02 31.82
N PRO A 403 0.23 -2.67 32.10
CA PRO A 403 0.75 -1.33 31.88
C PRO A 403 0.76 -0.94 30.41
N VAL A 404 0.43 0.32 30.14
CA VAL A 404 0.65 0.95 28.84
C VAL A 404 2.07 1.51 28.83
N SER A 405 2.82 1.32 27.75
CA SER A 405 4.19 1.81 27.62
C SER A 405 4.41 2.55 26.30
N VAL A 406 5.67 2.87 25.99
CA VAL A 406 6.07 3.23 24.62
C VAL A 406 7.12 2.29 24.08
N TYR A 407 7.06 2.05 22.77
CA TYR A 407 8.02 1.22 22.06
C TYR A 407 8.16 1.70 20.60
N PRO A 408 9.30 1.42 19.92
CA PRO A 408 9.38 1.53 18.48
C PRO A 408 8.20 0.91 17.73
N LYS A 409 7.86 1.43 16.55
CA LYS A 409 6.98 0.73 15.62
C LYS A 409 7.51 -0.68 15.35
N ASP A 410 6.60 -1.61 15.06
CA ASP A 410 6.95 -3.00 14.80
C ASP A 410 7.85 -3.09 13.55
N GLY A 411 9.01 -3.73 13.70
CA GLY A 411 10.08 -3.76 12.71
C GLY A 411 10.24 -5.08 11.96
N GLY A 412 9.19 -5.91 11.89
CA GLY A 412 9.23 -7.17 11.14
C GLY A 412 9.40 -6.98 9.63
N GLU A 413 9.64 -8.06 8.88
CA GLU A 413 9.89 -8.05 7.42
C GLU A 413 8.82 -7.31 6.59
N SER A 414 7.61 -7.14 7.11
CA SER A 414 6.49 -6.49 6.42
C SER A 414 6.33 -4.99 6.71
N GLY A 415 6.99 -4.45 7.75
CA GLY A 415 6.77 -3.09 8.25
C GLY A 415 5.36 -2.81 8.80
N LEU A 416 4.49 -3.83 8.89
CA LEU A 416 3.12 -3.71 9.35
C LEU A 416 3.02 -3.74 10.87
N GLN A 417 2.07 -2.98 11.41
CA GLN A 417 1.88 -2.76 12.84
C GLN A 417 0.84 -3.71 13.42
N GLY A 418 1.10 -4.23 14.63
CA GLY A 418 0.12 -4.99 15.39
C GLY A 418 -1.10 -4.15 15.77
N ILE A 419 -2.28 -4.77 15.83
CA ILE A 419 -3.54 -4.08 16.17
C ILE A 419 -3.52 -3.41 17.56
N ASP A 420 -2.64 -3.85 18.46
CA ASP A 420 -2.39 -3.24 19.77
C ASP A 420 -1.89 -1.79 19.69
N ARG A 421 -1.26 -1.40 18.57
CA ARG A 421 -0.77 -0.04 18.31
C ARG A 421 -1.83 0.92 17.78
N PHE A 422 -2.96 0.39 17.35
CA PHE A 422 -4.07 1.17 16.82
C PHE A 422 -4.89 1.66 18.00
N ILE A 423 -4.78 2.95 18.32
CA ILE A 423 -5.41 3.53 19.51
C ILE A 423 -6.67 4.28 19.10
N LYS A 424 -7.82 3.76 19.53
CA LYS A 424 -9.14 4.32 19.28
C LYS A 424 -9.55 5.29 20.38
N PHE A 425 -10.13 6.41 19.96
CA PHE A 425 -10.70 7.42 20.83
C PHE A 425 -12.23 7.28 20.79
N ILE A 426 -12.83 7.00 21.94
CA ILE A 426 -14.28 6.76 22.05
C ILE A 426 -14.87 7.96 22.80
N PRO A 427 -15.65 8.84 22.15
CA PRO A 427 -16.29 9.96 22.81
C PRO A 427 -17.17 9.52 23.98
N HIS A 428 -17.16 10.27 25.08
CA HIS A 428 -18.12 10.05 26.17
C HIS A 428 -19.53 10.43 25.71
N PRO A 429 -20.57 9.61 25.98
CA PRO A 429 -21.92 9.84 25.44
C PRO A 429 -22.52 11.19 25.85
N SER A 430 -22.22 11.66 27.07
CA SER A 430 -22.79 12.91 27.61
C SER A 430 -21.79 14.07 27.74
N THR A 431 -20.48 13.83 27.61
CA THR A 431 -19.46 14.89 27.83
C THR A 431 -18.52 14.99 26.64
N LYS A 432 -18.91 15.80 25.65
CA LYS A 432 -18.24 15.88 24.33
C LYS A 432 -16.75 16.25 24.36
N GLU A 433 -16.25 16.85 25.44
CA GLU A 433 -14.82 17.18 25.60
C GLU A 433 -13.97 15.95 26.01
N TYR A 434 -14.59 14.92 26.59
CA TYR A 434 -13.91 13.77 27.15
C TYR A 434 -14.11 12.51 26.30
N PHE A 435 -13.12 11.63 26.35
CA PHE A 435 -13.12 10.37 25.63
C PHE A 435 -12.42 9.27 26.45
N TYR A 436 -12.73 8.03 26.11
CA TYR A 436 -11.94 6.86 26.47
C TYR A 436 -10.85 6.63 25.41
N ILE A 437 -9.72 6.06 25.84
CA ILE A 437 -8.63 5.65 24.96
C ILE A 437 -8.57 4.12 24.99
N GLN A 438 -8.74 3.46 23.85
CA GLN A 438 -8.82 2.00 23.74
C GLN A 438 -7.84 1.48 22.69
N PRO A 439 -6.86 0.62 23.05
CA PRO A 439 -6.09 -0.12 22.06
C PRO A 439 -6.97 -1.17 21.37
N GLN A 440 -6.88 -1.30 20.05
CA GLN A 440 -7.83 -2.10 19.27
C GLN A 440 -7.71 -3.63 19.44
N HIS A 441 -6.67 -4.15 20.10
CA HIS A 441 -6.58 -5.57 20.42
C HIS A 441 -7.44 -5.98 21.63
N SER A 442 -7.98 -5.03 22.38
CA SER A 442 -8.69 -5.28 23.65
C SER A 442 -9.94 -4.41 23.80
N ASP A 443 -10.93 -4.92 24.55
CA ASP A 443 -12.10 -4.15 24.95
C ASP A 443 -11.83 -3.20 26.13
N TYR A 444 -10.62 -3.24 26.69
CA TYR A 444 -10.22 -2.42 27.84
C TYR A 444 -9.76 -1.02 27.43
N VAL A 445 -9.94 -0.06 28.32
CA VAL A 445 -9.59 1.35 28.12
C VAL A 445 -8.45 1.76 29.04
N PHE A 446 -7.79 2.87 28.72
CA PHE A 446 -6.79 3.47 29.60
C PHE A 446 -7.42 3.86 30.93
N ASP A 447 -6.68 3.61 32.00
CA ASP A 447 -7.12 3.76 33.37
C ASP A 447 -5.93 4.17 34.23
N VAL A 448 -6.14 5.11 35.15
CA VAL A 448 -5.13 5.46 36.15
C VAL A 448 -5.19 4.44 37.28
N LYS A 449 -4.09 3.69 37.43
CA LYS A 449 -3.99 2.57 38.38
C LYS A 449 -4.36 3.00 39.80
N GLY A 450 -5.36 2.32 40.36
CA GLY A 450 -5.76 2.45 41.76
C GLY A 450 -6.65 3.65 42.07
N ASP A 451 -7.31 4.23 41.07
CA ASP A 451 -8.20 5.41 41.23
C ASP A 451 -7.52 6.60 41.93
N ASN A 452 -6.20 6.72 41.79
CA ASN A 452 -5.40 7.64 42.59
C ASN A 452 -5.08 8.91 41.78
N ASN A 453 -5.21 10.08 42.40
CA ASN A 453 -4.98 11.40 41.82
C ASN A 453 -3.57 11.96 42.09
N THR A 454 -2.59 11.13 42.46
CA THR A 454 -1.19 11.55 42.65
C THR A 454 -0.35 11.44 41.37
N PRO A 455 0.69 12.30 41.19
CA PRO A 455 1.67 12.12 40.12
C PRO A 455 2.41 10.78 40.29
N GLY A 456 2.91 10.20 39.19
CA GLY A 456 3.64 8.94 39.19
C GLY A 456 2.77 7.68 39.08
N ASN A 457 1.44 7.78 39.16
CA ASN A 457 0.58 6.60 38.99
C ASN A 457 0.59 6.12 37.54
N GLU A 458 0.69 4.80 37.38
CA GLU A 458 0.75 4.14 36.08
C GLU A 458 -0.56 4.25 35.32
N ILE A 459 -0.45 4.39 34.00
CA ILE A 459 -1.55 4.17 33.08
C ILE A 459 -1.56 2.68 32.70
N ILE A 460 -2.71 2.05 32.91
CA ILE A 460 -2.96 0.63 32.63
C ILE A 460 -4.16 0.48 31.70
N ILE A 461 -4.38 -0.72 31.17
CA ILE A 461 -5.66 -1.08 30.55
C ILE A 461 -6.60 -1.74 31.58
N TYR A 462 -7.86 -1.33 31.58
CA TYR A 462 -8.89 -1.83 32.51
C TYR A 462 -10.29 -1.88 31.85
N PRO A 463 -11.20 -2.76 32.31
CA PRO A 463 -12.59 -2.75 31.86
C PRO A 463 -13.22 -1.35 31.90
N LYS A 464 -13.83 -0.95 30.77
CA LYS A 464 -14.51 0.34 30.63
C LYS A 464 -15.68 0.45 31.62
N SER A 465 -15.81 1.61 32.26
CA SER A 465 -16.92 1.98 33.14
C SER A 465 -17.30 3.44 32.97
N ASP A 466 -18.57 3.73 32.73
CA ASP A 466 -19.09 5.11 32.62
C ASP A 466 -19.14 5.86 33.95
N LYS A 467 -18.82 5.20 35.07
CA LYS A 467 -18.79 5.79 36.41
C LYS A 467 -17.39 6.22 36.84
N ARG A 468 -16.33 5.90 36.08
CA ARG A 468 -14.94 6.09 36.51
C ARG A 468 -14.28 7.22 35.73
N GLU A 469 -14.21 8.41 36.34
CA GLU A 469 -13.59 9.58 35.72
C GLU A 469 -12.09 9.40 35.47
N VAL A 470 -11.43 8.50 36.20
CA VAL A 470 -10.03 8.12 35.96
C VAL A 470 -9.80 7.42 34.62
N GLN A 471 -10.86 7.02 33.90
CA GLN A 471 -10.80 6.47 32.54
C GLN A 471 -11.10 7.52 31.47
N LEU A 472 -11.44 8.75 31.88
CA LEU A 472 -11.80 9.84 30.98
C LEU A 472 -10.60 10.76 30.76
N PHE A 473 -10.35 11.07 29.50
CA PHE A 473 -9.26 11.94 29.08
C PHE A 473 -9.76 13.02 28.14
N LYS A 474 -9.01 14.12 28.06
CA LYS A 474 -9.21 15.17 27.06
C LYS A 474 -7.90 15.55 26.36
N LYS A 475 -8.04 16.05 25.13
CA LYS A 475 -6.94 16.55 24.30
C LYS A 475 -6.78 18.04 24.53
N ILE A 476 -5.58 18.49 24.88
CA ILE A 476 -5.24 19.91 24.97
C ILE A 476 -4.21 20.21 23.88
N PRO A 477 -4.52 21.08 22.89
CA PRO A 477 -3.59 21.42 21.82
C PRO A 477 -2.26 21.96 22.35
N VAL A 478 -1.14 21.57 21.75
CA VAL A 478 0.16 22.19 21.98
C VAL A 478 0.28 23.41 21.07
N PRO A 479 0.46 24.63 21.61
CA PRO A 479 0.56 25.84 20.80
C PRO A 479 1.65 25.74 19.72
N GLY A 480 1.33 26.19 18.51
CA GLY A 480 2.26 26.22 17.37
C GLY A 480 2.58 24.84 16.75
N LYS A 481 1.99 23.75 17.23
CA LYS A 481 2.22 22.40 16.70
C LYS A 481 0.93 21.77 16.17
N ARG A 482 0.94 21.41 14.88
CA ARG A 482 -0.17 20.68 14.26
C ARG A 482 -0.23 19.24 14.81
N ASN A 483 -1.46 18.73 14.98
CA ASN A 483 -1.75 17.35 15.42
C ASN A 483 -1.02 16.89 16.69
N THR A 484 -0.59 17.83 17.54
CA THR A 484 0.17 17.53 18.75
C THR A 484 -0.61 18.02 19.96
N TYR A 485 -0.80 17.13 20.94
CA TYR A 485 -1.66 17.37 22.10
C TYR A 485 -1.00 16.90 23.39
N TYR A 486 -1.38 17.52 24.50
CA TYR A 486 -1.32 16.88 25.80
C TYR A 486 -2.59 16.04 25.98
N ILE A 487 -2.45 14.88 26.64
CA ILE A 487 -3.57 14.02 27.02
C ILE A 487 -3.74 14.17 28.54
N GLN A 488 -4.84 14.78 28.98
CA GLN A 488 -5.11 15.08 30.38
C GLN A 488 -6.19 14.16 30.93
N ASN A 489 -5.95 13.56 32.09
CA ASN A 489 -6.96 12.79 32.82
C ASN A 489 -7.99 13.72 33.48
N LYS A 490 -9.27 13.34 33.46
CA LYS A 490 -10.37 14.15 34.01
C LYS A 490 -10.28 14.30 35.52
N GLU A 491 -10.12 13.20 36.25
CA GLU A 491 -10.15 13.17 37.71
C GLU A 491 -8.97 13.94 38.32
N SER A 492 -7.75 13.68 37.85
CA SER A 492 -6.53 14.26 38.45
C SER A 492 -6.11 15.60 37.82
N GLY A 493 -6.56 15.89 36.60
CA GLY A 493 -6.03 17.01 35.81
C GLY A 493 -4.56 16.82 35.38
N PHE A 494 -3.97 15.64 35.55
CA PHE A 494 -2.58 15.34 35.18
C PHE A 494 -2.45 14.80 33.76
N LEU A 495 -1.23 14.87 33.24
CA LEU A 495 -0.91 14.56 31.85
C LEU A 495 -0.29 13.18 31.72
N VAL A 496 -0.73 12.42 30.71
CA VAL A 496 -0.09 11.16 30.32
C VAL A 496 1.34 11.45 29.86
N THR A 497 2.29 10.83 30.53
CA THR A 497 3.72 11.12 30.43
C THR A 497 4.51 9.85 30.15
N SER A 498 5.41 9.93 29.16
CA SER A 498 6.32 8.83 28.85
C SER A 498 7.56 8.85 29.74
N ASN A 499 7.93 7.66 30.23
CA ASN A 499 9.15 7.39 30.99
C ASN A 499 10.25 6.73 30.13
N GLY A 500 10.05 6.66 28.81
CA GLY A 500 10.95 6.01 27.86
C GLY A 500 10.56 4.57 27.53
N LYS A 501 11.40 3.94 26.70
CA LYS A 501 11.15 2.62 26.09
C LYS A 501 10.78 1.56 27.12
N SER A 502 9.67 0.86 26.89
CA SER A 502 9.16 -0.25 27.71
C SER A 502 8.89 0.09 29.18
N LYS A 503 8.92 1.37 29.57
CA LYS A 503 8.53 1.80 30.91
C LYS A 503 7.06 2.19 30.92
N PRO A 504 6.33 1.89 31.99
CA PRO A 504 4.94 2.32 32.13
C PRO A 504 4.80 3.83 31.91
N LEU A 505 3.77 4.22 31.17
CA LEU A 505 3.29 5.59 31.17
C LEU A 505 2.78 5.93 32.57
N THR A 506 2.96 7.17 32.98
CA THR A 506 2.41 7.69 34.23
C THR A 506 1.56 8.94 33.98
N GLN A 507 0.73 9.31 34.94
CA GLN A 507 0.16 10.66 35.00
C GLN A 507 1.10 11.59 35.77
N GLU A 508 1.38 12.79 35.24
CA GLU A 508 2.26 13.75 35.89
C GLU A 508 1.71 15.18 35.83
N LYS A 509 2.19 16.04 36.73
CA LYS A 509 1.93 17.48 36.64
C LYS A 509 2.44 18.05 35.31
N LYS A 510 1.78 19.08 34.79
CA LYS A 510 2.15 19.73 33.54
C LYS A 510 3.50 20.46 33.65
N THR A 511 4.49 20.03 32.87
CA THR A 511 5.84 20.63 32.80
C THR A 511 6.17 21.21 31.42
N ARG A 512 5.28 21.05 30.43
CA ARG A 512 5.48 21.37 29.00
C ARG A 512 6.59 20.55 28.32
N ALA A 513 7.17 19.57 29.02
CA ALA A 513 8.23 18.73 28.48
C ALA A 513 7.75 17.89 27.28
N LYS A 514 8.67 17.57 26.37
CA LYS A 514 8.37 16.81 25.15
C LYS A 514 7.79 15.41 25.43
N ASN A 515 8.13 14.80 26.56
CA ASN A 515 7.63 13.48 26.94
C ASN A 515 6.16 13.47 27.39
N GLN A 516 5.54 14.65 27.58
CA GLN A 516 4.09 14.81 27.82
C GLN A 516 3.31 15.18 26.55
N GLN A 517 4.00 15.39 25.43
CA GLN A 517 3.41 15.80 24.16
C GLN A 517 3.28 14.59 23.24
N TRP A 518 2.11 14.44 22.63
CA TRP A 518 1.75 13.29 21.79
C TRP A 518 1.33 13.78 20.41
N TYR A 519 2.00 13.28 19.37
CA TYR A 519 1.60 13.51 17.98
C TYR A 519 0.64 12.42 17.53
N PHE A 520 -0.49 12.85 17.01
CA PHE A 520 -1.58 11.99 16.56
C PHE A 520 -1.36 11.69 15.08
N GLU A 521 -0.70 10.58 14.81
CA GLU A 521 -0.48 10.10 13.46
C GLU A 521 -1.71 9.30 13.02
N SER A 522 -2.32 9.67 11.88
CA SER A 522 -3.49 8.96 11.36
C SER A 522 -3.12 7.51 11.03
N ALA A 523 -3.86 6.55 11.58
CA ALA A 523 -3.68 5.14 11.26
C ALA A 523 -4.50 4.77 10.02
N ARG A 524 -3.97 3.87 9.19
CA ARG A 524 -4.65 3.32 8.03
C ARG A 524 -4.86 1.83 8.18
N ALA A 525 -5.95 1.30 7.63
CA ALA A 525 -6.20 -0.14 7.58
C ALA A 525 -5.03 -0.90 6.91
N THR A 526 -4.38 -0.28 5.93
CA THR A 526 -3.21 -0.82 5.22
C THR A 526 -1.93 -0.86 6.06
N ASP A 527 -1.88 -0.16 7.19
CA ASP A 527 -0.74 -0.21 8.12
C ASP A 527 -0.82 -1.44 9.03
N MET A 528 -1.99 -2.10 9.10
CA MET A 528 -2.26 -3.18 10.05
C MET A 528 -1.70 -4.50 9.54
N ALA A 529 -1.03 -5.24 10.43
CA ALA A 529 -0.61 -6.60 10.17
C ALA A 529 -1.82 -7.50 9.88
N PRO A 530 -1.73 -8.43 8.91
CA PRO A 530 -2.84 -9.29 8.55
C PRO A 530 -3.33 -10.07 9.76
N VAL A 531 -4.65 -10.27 9.82
CA VAL A 531 -5.24 -11.03 10.92
C VAL A 531 -4.96 -12.51 10.73
N ILE A 532 -4.44 -13.16 11.77
CA ILE A 532 -4.31 -14.62 11.83
C ILE A 532 -5.71 -15.20 12.04
N THR A 533 -6.11 -16.18 11.24
CA THR A 533 -7.49 -16.64 11.00
C THR A 533 -8.23 -17.28 12.18
N ASP A 534 -7.67 -17.25 13.39
CA ASP A 534 -8.21 -17.93 14.57
C ASP A 534 -8.99 -16.99 15.51
N PHE A 535 -9.28 -15.75 15.08
CA PHE A 535 -10.05 -14.78 15.85
C PHE A 535 -11.47 -14.58 15.32
N THR A 536 -12.41 -14.35 16.23
CA THR A 536 -13.79 -13.96 15.93
C THR A 536 -13.87 -12.45 15.73
N PHE A 537 -14.60 -12.01 14.70
CA PHE A 537 -14.82 -10.60 14.41
C PHE A 537 -16.29 -10.22 14.59
N ALA A 538 -16.53 -9.00 15.07
CA ALA A 538 -17.78 -8.31 14.80
C ALA A 538 -17.60 -7.49 13.51
N LEU A 539 -18.41 -7.75 12.49
CA LEU A 539 -18.39 -6.98 11.26
C LEU A 539 -19.28 -5.76 11.44
N ARG A 540 -18.76 -4.55 11.25
CA ARG A 540 -19.57 -3.32 11.33
C ARG A 540 -19.88 -2.81 9.94
N ASN A 541 -21.16 -2.57 9.67
CA ASN A 541 -21.58 -1.78 8.52
C ASN A 541 -21.27 -0.31 8.79
N VAL A 542 -20.45 0.30 7.94
CA VAL A 542 -19.94 1.68 8.11
C VAL A 542 -21.04 2.72 8.00
N GLU A 543 -21.94 2.56 7.03
CA GLU A 543 -23.03 3.50 6.76
C GLU A 543 -24.10 3.46 7.86
N ALA A 544 -24.52 2.26 8.25
CA ALA A 544 -25.55 2.06 9.27
C ALA A 544 -25.00 2.17 10.70
N ASN A 545 -23.68 2.24 10.88
CA ASN A 545 -23.00 2.29 12.18
C ASN A 545 -23.32 1.09 13.12
N ARG A 546 -23.86 -0.01 12.57
CA ARG A 546 -24.36 -1.24 13.25
C ARG A 546 -23.53 -2.47 12.90
N HIS A 547 -23.57 -3.51 13.73
CA HIS A 547 -22.81 -4.74 13.54
C HIS A 547 -23.66 -5.85 12.92
N LEU A 548 -23.06 -6.66 12.06
CA LEU A 548 -23.64 -7.91 11.59
C LEU A 548 -23.84 -8.85 12.79
N ASP A 549 -25.05 -9.32 12.96
CA ASP A 549 -25.52 -10.10 14.09
C ASP A 549 -26.39 -11.27 13.60
N LEU A 550 -26.49 -12.31 14.42
CA LEU A 550 -27.45 -13.40 14.25
C LEU A 550 -28.47 -13.33 15.40
N PRO A 551 -29.77 -13.11 15.13
CA PRO A 551 -30.77 -12.89 16.15
C PRO A 551 -30.94 -14.10 17.07
N GLY A 552 -31.04 -13.82 18.38
CA GLY A 552 -31.34 -14.79 19.43
C GLY A 552 -30.13 -15.24 20.26
N SER A 553 -30.36 -15.80 21.44
CA SER A 553 -29.31 -16.42 22.26
C SER A 553 -28.73 -17.66 21.56
N ARG A 554 -27.55 -18.13 21.99
CA ARG A 554 -26.68 -19.14 21.35
C ARG A 554 -27.38 -20.34 20.67
N ASP A 555 -28.55 -20.77 21.15
CA ASP A 555 -29.28 -21.92 20.62
C ASP A 555 -30.18 -21.59 19.41
N HIS A 556 -30.60 -20.33 19.24
CA HIS A 556 -31.37 -19.89 18.07
C HIS A 556 -30.48 -19.51 16.88
N ALA A 557 -29.32 -18.91 17.14
CA ALA A 557 -28.34 -18.55 16.12
C ALA A 557 -27.69 -19.75 15.39
N ARG A 558 -27.88 -20.98 15.90
CA ARG A 558 -27.36 -22.24 15.31
C ARG A 558 -28.31 -22.91 14.31
N LYS A 559 -29.53 -22.38 14.12
CA LYS A 559 -30.46 -22.94 13.13
C LYS A 559 -30.02 -22.55 11.72
N LYS A 560 -30.15 -23.49 10.78
CA LYS A 560 -29.72 -23.35 9.37
C LYS A 560 -30.35 -22.15 8.65
N ASP A 561 -31.48 -21.65 9.16
CA ASP A 561 -32.29 -20.58 8.57
C ASP A 561 -32.26 -19.28 9.40
N ALA A 562 -31.30 -19.13 10.32
CA ALA A 562 -31.14 -17.88 11.07
C ALA A 562 -30.73 -16.74 10.13
N HIS A 563 -31.58 -15.72 9.99
CA HIS A 563 -31.32 -14.55 9.15
C HIS A 563 -30.30 -13.62 9.82
N THR A 564 -29.25 -13.23 9.12
CA THR A 564 -28.33 -12.18 9.60
C THR A 564 -29.03 -10.83 9.64
N GLN A 565 -28.81 -10.07 10.70
CA GLN A 565 -29.32 -8.70 10.87
C GLN A 565 -28.17 -7.72 11.14
N LEU A 566 -28.46 -6.42 11.11
CA LEU A 566 -27.58 -5.41 11.68
C LEU A 566 -28.10 -5.05 13.08
N LEU A 567 -27.27 -4.95 14.10
CA LEU A 567 -27.66 -4.63 15.49
C LEU A 567 -26.73 -3.57 16.09
N GLU A 568 -27.25 -2.72 16.97
CA GLU A 568 -26.43 -1.81 17.78
C GLU A 568 -25.79 -2.58 18.95
N TYR A 569 -24.47 -2.48 19.10
CA TYR A 569 -23.77 -3.02 20.25
C TYR A 569 -23.84 -2.00 21.39
N GLY A 570 -24.59 -2.29 22.47
CA GLY A 570 -24.67 -1.39 23.62
C GLY A 570 -25.94 -1.45 24.48
N LEU A 571 -26.96 -2.23 24.11
CA LEU A 571 -28.09 -2.51 24.99
C LEU A 571 -28.03 -3.97 25.44
N PRO A 572 -28.21 -4.28 26.74
CA PRO A 572 -28.23 -5.65 27.20
C PRO A 572 -29.43 -6.38 26.57
N SER A 573 -29.18 -7.58 26.05
CA SER A 573 -30.21 -8.56 25.72
C SER A 573 -30.79 -9.18 26.97
#